data_AF-A0A220WB62-F1
#
_entry.id   AF-A0A220WB62-F1
#
_cell.length_a   1.000
_cell.length_b   1.000
_cell.length_c   1.000
_cell.angle_alpha   90.00
_cell.angle_beta   90.00
_cell.angle_gamma   90.00
#
_symmetry.space_group_name_H-M   'P 1'
#
loop_
_entity.id
_entity.type
_entity.pdbx_description
1 polymer ?
#
loop_
_entity_poly.entity_id
_entity_poly.type
_entity_poly.pdbx_seq_one_letter_code
_entity_poly.pdbx_strand_id
1 'polypeptide(L)' 'MKNLFSILILAGLVACGPAQNDPGPGGVTVGEAQALDEAAKMLDERNRPPDLSGSSEGGLAPANSE' A
#
# COMPACT_ATOMS: atom_id res chain seq x y z
N MET A 1 25.95 24.84 21.30
CA MET A 1 26.65 24.70 19.99
C MET A 1 27.02 23.25 19.68
N LYS A 2 27.74 22.51 20.55
CA LYS A 2 28.12 21.11 20.28
C LYS A 2 26.93 20.14 20.13
N ASN A 3 25.88 20.32 20.92
CA ASN A 3 24.70 19.45 20.92
C ASN A 3 23.85 19.60 19.63
N LEU A 4 23.91 20.78 19.00
CA LEU A 4 23.20 21.07 17.76
C LEU A 4 23.83 20.31 16.57
N PHE A 5 25.15 20.12 16.59
CA PHE A 5 25.89 19.38 15.58
C PHE A 5 25.53 17.88 15.60
N SER A 6 25.34 17.29 16.78
CA SER A 6 24.91 15.89 16.91
C SER A 6 23.49 15.66 16.39
N ILE A 7 22.57 16.60 16.62
CA ILE A 7 21.18 16.50 16.12
C ILE A 7 21.15 16.61 14.58
N LEU A 8 21.97 17.48 14.00
CA LEU A 8 22.05 17.69 12.56
C LEU A 8 22.57 16.43 11.82
N ILE A 9 23.54 15.73 12.40
CA ILE A 9 24.07 14.49 11.85
C ILE A 9 23.00 13.38 11.90
N LEU A 10 22.27 13.24 13.01
CA LEU A 10 21.25 12.20 13.15
C LEU A 10 20.07 12.37 12.17
N ALA A 11 19.71 13.61 11.83
CA ALA A 11 18.68 13.91 10.83
C ALA A 11 19.11 13.60 9.38
N GLY A 12 20.41 13.52 9.08
CA GLY A 12 20.90 13.16 7.75
C GLY A 12 20.72 11.68 7.40
N LEU A 13 20.71 10.79 8.40
CA LEU A 13 20.56 9.35 8.15
C LEU A 13 19.11 8.92 7.87
N VAL A 14 18.11 9.64 8.38
CA VAL A 14 16.69 9.35 8.08
C VAL A 14 16.29 9.71 6.65
N ALA A 15 17.11 10.51 5.96
CA ALA A 15 16.92 10.83 4.54
C ALA A 15 17.41 9.71 3.59
N CYS A 16 18.06 8.66 4.10
CA CYS A 16 18.48 7.50 3.32
C CYS A 16 17.39 6.42 3.30
N GLY A 17 16.16 6.83 2.99
CA GLY A 17 15.04 5.94 2.69
C GLY A 17 14.75 5.92 1.19
N PRO A 18 14.04 4.91 0.67
CA PRO A 18 13.71 4.85 -0.75
C PRO A 18 12.92 6.10 -1.14
N ALA A 19 13.42 6.82 -2.13
CA ALA A 19 12.73 7.98 -2.67
C ALA A 19 11.45 7.53 -3.40
N GLN A 20 10.45 8.42 -3.51
CA GLN A 20 9.20 8.12 -4.22
C GLN A 20 9.44 7.65 -5.67
N ASN A 21 10.56 8.05 -6.29
CA ASN A 21 10.94 7.70 -7.66
C ASN A 21 11.97 6.56 -7.74
N ASP A 22 12.37 6.00 -6.60
CA ASP A 22 13.34 4.90 -6.55
C ASP A 22 12.67 3.63 -7.12
N PRO A 23 13.30 2.90 -8.05
CA PRO A 23 12.72 1.70 -8.63
C PRO A 23 12.51 0.63 -7.54
N GLY A 24 11.25 0.31 -7.30
CA GLY A 24 10.82 -0.70 -6.35
C GLY A 24 10.72 -2.10 -6.97
N PRO A 25 10.44 -3.11 -6.14
CA PRO A 25 10.19 -4.48 -6.59
C PRO A 25 9.06 -4.52 -7.63
N GLY A 26 9.27 -5.22 -8.75
CA GLY A 26 8.30 -5.26 -9.86
C GLY A 26 8.46 -4.15 -10.90
N GLY A 27 9.48 -3.30 -10.80
CA GLY A 27 9.80 -2.29 -11.81
C GLY A 27 8.94 -1.04 -11.73
N VAL A 28 8.17 -0.88 -10.65
CA VAL A 28 7.39 0.32 -10.33
C VAL A 28 8.07 1.10 -9.23
N THR A 29 7.98 2.43 -9.29
CA THR A 29 8.46 3.31 -8.22
C THR A 29 7.58 3.20 -6.97
N VAL A 30 8.11 3.62 -5.82
CA VAL A 30 7.34 3.63 -4.56
C VAL A 30 6.07 4.48 -4.68
N GLY A 31 6.14 5.62 -5.38
CA GLY A 31 4.98 6.47 -5.63
C GLY A 31 3.94 5.81 -6.56
N GLU A 32 4.38 5.08 -7.58
CA GLU A 32 3.49 4.33 -8.47
C GLU A 32 2.78 3.19 -7.73
N ALA A 33 3.50 2.44 -6.89
CA ALA A 33 2.92 1.39 -6.07
C ALA A 33 1.83 1.94 -5.13
N GLN A 34 2.11 3.05 -4.44
CA GLN A 34 1.13 3.70 -3.56
C GLN A 34 -0.11 4.19 -4.31
N ALA A 35 0.06 4.72 -5.53
CA ALA A 35 -1.06 5.15 -6.36
C ALA A 35 -1.95 3.96 -6.79
N LEU A 36 -1.34 2.81 -7.09
CA LEU A 36 -2.04 1.58 -7.43
C LEU A 36 -2.85 1.03 -6.23
N ASP A 37 -2.28 1.08 -5.02
CA ASP A 37 -2.96 0.63 -3.80
C ASP A 37 -4.20 1.49 -3.48
N GLU A 38 -4.09 2.81 -3.62
CA GLU A 38 -5.25 3.69 -3.42
C GLU A 38 -6.34 3.46 -4.47
N ALA A 39 -5.96 3.22 -5.73
CA ALA A 39 -6.92 2.85 -6.77
C ALA A 39 -7.62 1.51 -6.45
N ALA A 40 -6.88 0.52 -5.95
CA ALA A 40 -7.45 -0.75 -5.50
C ALA A 40 -8.43 -0.54 -4.33
N LYS A 41 -8.08 0.28 -3.33
CA LYS A 41 -8.96 0.60 -2.21
C LYS A 41 -10.28 1.25 -2.65
N MET A 42 -10.23 2.14 -3.64
CA MET A 42 -11.44 2.74 -4.21
C MET A 42 -12.33 1.71 -4.92
N LEU A 43 -11.73 0.70 -5.55
CA LEU A 43 -12.46 -0.38 -6.20
C LEU A 43 -13.10 -1.31 -5.16
N ASP A 44 -12.38 -1.64 -4.09
CA ASP A 44 -12.89 -2.45 -2.98
C ASP A 44 -14.08 -1.78 -2.28
N GLU A 45 -14.02 -0.47 -2.06
CA GLU A 45 -15.13 0.27 -1.45
C GLU A 45 -16.39 0.23 -2.34
N ARG A 46 -16.21 0.33 -3.66
CA ARG A 46 -17.30 0.24 -4.63
C ARG A 46 -17.86 -1.18 -4.76
N ASN A 47 -17.00 -2.18 -4.62
CA ASN A 47 -17.35 -3.59 -4.77
C ASN A 47 -17.61 -4.28 -3.44
N ARG A 48 -17.69 -3.54 -2.32
CA ARG A 48 -17.96 -4.12 -1.00
C ARG A 48 -19.26 -4.91 -1.07
N PRO A 49 -19.21 -6.25 -0.91
CA PRO A 49 -20.43 -7.03 -0.84
C PRO A 49 -21.24 -6.57 0.37
N PRO A 50 -22.58 -6.62 0.31
CA PRO A 50 -23.39 -6.33 1.49
C PRO A 50 -22.90 -7.20 2.66
N ASP A 51 -22.75 -6.59 3.83
CA ASP A 51 -22.25 -7.27 5.02
C ASP A 51 -23.15 -8.49 5.33
N LEU A 52 -22.65 -9.69 5.06
CA LEU A 52 -23.34 -10.96 5.31
C LEU A 52 -23.19 -11.39 6.78
N SER A 53 -23.14 -10.44 7.72
CA SER A 53 -23.19 -10.70 9.17
C SER A 53 -24.56 -11.22 9.67
N GLY A 54 -25.41 -11.70 8.74
CA GLY A 54 -26.63 -12.47 9.00
C GLY A 54 -26.74 -13.80 8.24
N SER A 55 -25.73 -14.21 7.45
CA SER A 55 -25.76 -15.50 6.74
C SER A 55 -24.40 -16.19 6.81
N SER A 56 -24.24 -17.07 7.80
CA SER A 56 -23.44 -18.28 7.55
C SER A 56 -24.12 -19.02 6.41
N GLU A 57 -23.60 -18.93 5.19
CA GLU A 57 -23.65 -20.00 4.20
C GLU A 57 -22.79 -19.65 2.98
N GLY A 58 -22.15 -20.68 2.44
CA GLY A 58 -21.00 -20.58 1.55
C GLY A 58 -21.24 -19.90 0.21
N GLY A 59 -20.14 -19.46 -0.39
CA GLY A 59 -20.14 -18.87 -1.72
C GLY A 59 -18.80 -19.06 -2.43
N LEU A 60 -18.25 -20.28 -2.38
CA LEU A 60 -17.24 -20.73 -3.33
C LEU A 60 -17.83 -20.54 -4.75
N ALA A 61 -17.09 -19.86 -5.62
CA ALA A 61 -17.50 -19.53 -6.98
C ALA A 61 -18.05 -20.73 -7.77
N PRO A 62 -19.09 -20.58 -8.60
CA PRO A 62 -19.39 -21.58 -9.61
C PRO A 62 -18.24 -21.62 -10.63
N ALA A 63 -17.54 -22.74 -10.67
CA ALA A 63 -16.65 -23.10 -11.77
C ALA A 63 -17.47 -23.07 -13.07
N ASN A 64 -17.13 -22.17 -14.00
CA ASN A 64 -17.70 -22.22 -15.33
C ASN A 64 -17.06 -23.42 -16.06
N SER A 65 -17.88 -24.42 -16.35
CA SER A 65 -17.61 -25.40 -17.39
C SER A 65 -18.44 -24.99 -18.59
N GLU A 66 -17.83 -24.24 -19.50
CA GLU A 66 -18.24 -24.10 -20.90
C GLU A 66 -17.08 -23.53 -21.70
#